data_AF-A0A9W9EC45-F1
#
_entry.id   AF-A0A9W9EC45-F1
#
_cell.length_a   1.000
_cell.length_b   1.000
_cell.length_c   1.000
_cell.angle_alpha   90.00
_cell.angle_beta   90.00
_cell.angle_gamma   90.00
#
_symmetry.space_group_name_H-M   'P 1'
#
loop_
_entity.id
_entity.type
_entity.pdbx_description
1 polymer ?
#
loop_
_entity_poly.entity_id
_entity_poly.type
_entity_poly.pdbx_seq_one_letter_code
_entity_poly.pdbx_strand_id
1 'polypeptide(L)'
;MDADVPVNGSGLATVESLEESVLVPAVDLDSADEHATPMITPVHQALLVADGLTGAVAISGLPILDCADTITAAVNLRGFSKEQLGANFTVIDTSLAEEAINLFRQGPQNAMSYEQRWSASNLGLLVAWLKAGLKAADDEATKPAVRKLIASVLQGALSAIETESTSRKLSRELSHSMISPEMRAMNEGLSKWAQNAHAELQEQLDLAFSGRRWRKLGWWKLFWRVDDVAMLTNEILSQRFLPTSEQELVYLTGRIAQLQGGAGQYSQPTSSREALPEGPSAGSAKNEPVIPVVPRSHLPKWPGHIAFTRRYIQNETVPALQSLAQQLVVQSLATSSVTSCLAALLYVSSFSSTIFEASAVAALGVVYSLGRMQKKWETAREFWEGEVREEGRKAIRAAEESAGEVLDGVQKNKLSTQRIKELEQASELVAKAEDALARLK
;
A
#
# COMPACT_ATOMS: atom_id res chain seq x y z
N MET A 1 11.84 21.06 -38.98
CA MET A 1 11.53 19.69 -38.53
C MET A 1 12.82 18.91 -38.66
N ASP A 2 13.68 19.02 -37.67
CA ASP A 2 14.94 18.28 -37.66
C ASP A 2 14.75 17.13 -36.69
N ALA A 3 14.52 15.93 -37.23
CA ALA A 3 14.51 14.70 -36.43
C ALA A 3 15.97 14.29 -36.24
N ASP A 4 16.41 14.18 -34.99
CA ASP A 4 17.77 13.75 -34.67
C ASP A 4 17.87 12.24 -34.88
N VAL A 5 18.38 11.83 -36.05
CA VAL A 5 18.47 10.42 -36.44
C VAL A 5 19.78 9.84 -35.91
N PRO A 6 19.77 8.70 -35.19
CA PRO A 6 21.00 8.10 -34.67
C PRO A 6 21.89 7.58 -35.80
N VAL A 7 22.96 8.33 -36.11
CA VAL A 7 23.99 7.94 -37.08
C VAL A 7 25.09 7.17 -36.35
N ASN A 8 24.93 5.85 -36.20
CA ASN A 8 26.00 4.83 -36.22
C ASN A 8 25.56 3.50 -35.59
N GLY A 9 25.61 2.41 -36.39
CA GLY A 9 25.61 1.03 -35.90
C GLY A 9 24.63 0.10 -36.63
N SER A 10 25.15 -0.94 -37.27
CA SER A 10 24.36 -2.03 -37.88
C SER A 10 23.92 -3.04 -36.81
N GLY A 11 22.81 -2.77 -36.13
CA GLY A 11 22.21 -3.67 -35.14
C GLY A 11 20.69 -3.66 -35.23
N LEU A 12 20.04 -4.75 -34.80
CA LEU A 12 18.57 -4.90 -34.83
C LEU A 12 17.87 -3.84 -33.95
N ALA A 13 18.50 -3.47 -32.83
CA ALA A 13 18.07 -2.37 -31.96
C ALA A 13 18.16 -0.98 -32.63
N THR A 14 19.06 -0.79 -33.60
CA THR A 14 19.18 0.48 -34.33
C THR A 14 18.05 0.65 -35.35
N VAL A 15 17.56 -0.46 -35.93
CA VAL A 15 16.40 -0.44 -36.86
C VAL A 15 15.13 -0.05 -36.12
N GLU A 16 14.86 -0.69 -34.97
CA GLU A 16 13.70 -0.36 -34.13
C GLU A 16 13.77 1.10 -33.64
N SER A 17 14.95 1.57 -33.24
CA SER A 17 15.13 2.97 -32.80
C SER A 17 14.94 3.99 -33.93
N LEU A 18 15.33 3.63 -35.16
CA LEU A 18 15.13 4.48 -36.35
C LEU A 18 13.65 4.51 -36.73
N GLU A 19 12.98 3.35 -36.71
CA GLU A 19 11.56 3.24 -37.00
C GLU A 19 10.73 4.03 -35.99
N GLU A 20 11.02 3.92 -34.69
CA GLU A 20 10.36 4.68 -33.63
C GLU A 20 10.61 6.20 -33.79
N SER A 21 11.85 6.62 -34.02
CA SER A 21 12.20 8.04 -34.20
C SER A 21 11.53 8.69 -35.41
N VAL A 22 11.38 7.93 -36.51
CA VAL A 22 10.88 8.44 -37.79
C VAL A 22 9.36 8.30 -37.92
N LEU A 23 8.75 7.23 -37.40
CA LEU A 23 7.31 7.01 -37.44
C LEU A 23 6.57 7.66 -36.27
N VAL A 24 7.26 8.04 -35.19
CA VAL A 24 6.67 8.65 -34.01
C VAL A 24 7.37 9.99 -33.68
N PRO A 25 7.37 10.97 -34.61
CA PRO A 25 8.02 12.25 -34.37
C PRO A 25 7.34 13.04 -33.25
N ALA A 26 8.17 13.66 -32.41
CA ALA A 26 7.74 14.70 -31.49
C ALA A 26 7.64 16.03 -32.26
N VAL A 27 6.42 16.55 -32.37
CA VAL A 27 6.14 17.83 -33.01
C VAL A 27 5.86 18.86 -31.93
N ASP A 28 6.67 19.91 -31.90
CA ASP A 28 6.41 21.07 -31.07
C ASP A 28 5.23 21.85 -31.66
N LEU A 29 4.14 21.94 -30.89
CA LEU A 29 3.01 22.79 -31.24
C LEU A 29 3.16 24.13 -30.56
N ASP A 30 3.13 25.21 -31.36
CA ASP A 30 3.05 26.57 -30.85
C ASP A 30 1.68 26.77 -30.19
N SER A 31 1.68 26.74 -28.85
CA SER A 31 0.55 27.10 -28.02
C SER A 31 0.48 28.63 -27.87
N ALA A 32 -0.72 29.17 -27.64
CA ALA A 32 -0.91 30.62 -27.42
C ALA A 32 -0.17 31.14 -26.17
N ASP A 33 0.21 30.26 -25.23
CA ASP A 33 1.18 30.54 -24.17
C ASP A 33 2.57 30.05 -24.63
N GLU A 34 3.61 30.87 -24.44
CA GLU A 34 5.02 30.76 -24.90
C GLU A 34 5.79 29.45 -24.56
N HIS A 35 5.11 28.40 -24.11
CA HIS A 35 5.69 27.09 -23.85
C HIS A 35 5.26 26.11 -24.94
N ALA A 36 6.14 25.86 -25.92
CA ALA A 36 5.99 24.77 -26.86
C ALA A 36 5.98 23.44 -26.07
N THR A 37 4.90 22.66 -26.22
CA THR A 37 4.83 21.31 -25.65
C THR A 37 5.06 20.31 -26.77
N PRO A 38 6.06 19.42 -26.66
CA PRO A 38 6.30 18.41 -27.68
C PRO A 38 5.14 17.41 -27.65
N MET A 39 4.39 17.34 -28.75
CA MET A 39 3.31 16.38 -28.92
C MET A 39 3.79 15.23 -29.82
N ILE A 40 3.61 14.00 -29.34
CA ILE A 40 3.96 12.81 -30.11
C ILE A 40 2.91 12.60 -31.21
N THR A 41 3.35 12.56 -32.47
CA THR A 41 2.46 12.44 -33.63
C THR A 41 2.83 11.23 -34.50
N PRO A 42 2.19 10.07 -34.30
CA PRO A 42 2.50 8.88 -35.09
C PRO A 42 2.06 9.03 -36.55
N VAL A 43 2.91 8.59 -37.49
CA VAL A 43 2.68 8.65 -38.94
C VAL A 43 2.68 7.25 -39.57
N HIS A 44 1.90 7.09 -40.65
CA HIS A 44 1.76 5.80 -41.36
C HIS A 44 2.84 5.56 -42.42
N GLN A 45 3.40 6.64 -42.94
CA GLN A 45 4.49 6.62 -43.92
C GLN A 45 5.38 7.84 -43.67
N ALA A 46 6.69 7.64 -43.77
CA ALA A 46 7.67 8.70 -43.62
C ALA A 46 8.58 8.76 -44.84
N LEU A 47 8.81 9.97 -45.33
CA LEU A 47 9.72 10.25 -46.44
C LEU A 47 10.92 11.04 -45.90
N LEU A 48 12.09 10.42 -45.90
CA LEU A 48 13.35 11.07 -45.55
C LEU A 48 13.87 11.79 -46.78
N VAL A 49 13.99 13.11 -46.72
CA VAL A 49 14.48 13.93 -47.83
C VAL A 49 15.84 14.51 -47.48
N ALA A 50 16.83 14.31 -48.34
CA ALA A 50 18.11 15.00 -48.23
C ALA A 50 18.55 15.64 -49.55
N ASP A 51 19.49 16.57 -49.45
CA ASP A 51 20.02 17.31 -50.59
C ASP A 51 21.52 17.08 -50.76
N GLY A 52 21.95 16.95 -52.01
CA GLY A 52 23.35 16.82 -52.38
C GLY A 52 24.02 15.51 -51.96
N LEU A 53 25.33 15.44 -52.22
CA LEU A 53 26.14 14.25 -51.97
C LEU A 53 26.34 13.98 -50.46
N THR A 54 26.39 15.03 -49.64
CA THR A 54 26.48 14.92 -48.18
C THR A 54 25.23 14.27 -47.59
N GLY A 55 24.05 14.67 -48.08
CA GLY A 55 22.78 14.03 -47.73
C GLY A 55 22.69 12.57 -48.18
N ALA A 56 23.22 12.27 -49.37
CA ALA A 56 23.32 10.90 -49.88
C ALA A 56 24.13 9.98 -48.94
N VAL A 57 25.28 10.44 -48.45
CA VAL A 57 26.12 9.67 -47.53
C VAL A 57 25.43 9.46 -46.18
N ALA A 58 24.76 10.48 -45.65
CA ALA A 58 24.02 10.38 -44.38
C ALA A 58 22.89 9.33 -44.44
N ILE A 59 22.11 9.32 -45.53
CA ILE A 59 21.01 8.37 -45.73
C ILE A 59 21.53 6.95 -46.01
N SER A 60 22.66 6.82 -46.71
CA SER A 60 23.24 5.51 -47.03
C SER A 60 23.66 4.72 -45.78
N GLY A 61 23.95 5.41 -44.67
CA GLY A 61 24.28 4.79 -43.38
C GLY A 61 23.08 4.26 -42.59
N LEU A 62 21.84 4.50 -43.06
CA LEU A 62 20.62 4.10 -42.35
C LEU A 62 20.09 2.75 -42.84
N PRO A 63 19.61 1.86 -41.95
CA PRO A 63 19.03 0.56 -42.31
C PRO A 63 17.59 0.71 -42.87
N ILE A 64 17.44 1.37 -44.02
CA ILE A 64 16.13 1.67 -44.65
C ILE A 64 15.56 0.48 -45.43
N LEU A 65 16.39 -0.51 -45.77
CA LEU A 65 16.01 -1.64 -46.62
C LEU A 65 14.95 -2.55 -46.00
N ASP A 66 14.94 -2.69 -44.67
CA ASP A 66 14.00 -3.56 -43.96
C ASP A 66 12.60 -2.93 -43.81
N CYS A 67 12.48 -1.61 -44.02
CA CYS A 67 11.24 -0.82 -43.82
C CYS A 67 10.69 -0.18 -45.12
N ALA A 68 11.08 -0.64 -46.30
CA ALA A 68 10.84 0.03 -47.60
C ALA A 68 9.37 0.38 -47.92
N ASP A 69 8.41 -0.30 -47.28
CA ASP A 69 6.97 -0.04 -47.46
C ASP A 69 6.44 1.14 -46.63
N THR A 70 7.07 1.44 -45.48
CA THR A 70 6.64 2.48 -44.52
C THR A 70 7.60 3.67 -44.51
N ILE A 71 8.90 3.43 -44.66
CA ILE A 71 9.94 4.46 -44.69
C ILE A 71 10.62 4.41 -46.07
N THR A 72 10.67 5.55 -46.76
CA THR A 72 11.43 5.70 -48.00
C THR A 72 12.34 6.90 -47.89
N ALA A 73 13.50 6.82 -48.55
CA ALA A 73 14.44 7.92 -48.63
C ALA A 73 14.59 8.45 -50.06
N ALA A 74 14.72 9.77 -50.15
CA ALA A 74 14.74 10.57 -51.36
C ALA A 74 15.90 11.55 -51.28
N VAL A 75 16.80 11.54 -52.27
CA VAL A 75 17.95 12.44 -52.32
C VAL A 75 17.91 13.27 -53.59
N ASN A 76 17.97 14.59 -53.43
CA ASN A 76 18.06 15.52 -54.54
C ASN A 76 19.50 15.56 -55.07
N LEU A 77 19.73 14.99 -56.26
CA LEU A 77 21.01 15.01 -56.97
C LEU A 77 20.79 15.37 -58.43
N ARG A 78 21.46 16.42 -58.89
CA ARG A 78 21.34 16.89 -60.27
C ARG A 78 22.14 16.01 -61.21
N GLY A 79 21.49 15.48 -62.25
CA GLY A 79 22.16 14.79 -63.36
C GLY A 79 22.69 13.37 -63.07
N PHE A 80 22.29 12.74 -61.96
CA PHE A 80 22.65 11.36 -61.63
C PHE A 80 21.43 10.43 -61.71
N SER A 81 21.62 9.21 -62.23
CA SER A 81 20.56 8.18 -62.23
C SER A 81 20.75 7.16 -61.09
N LYS A 82 19.64 6.55 -60.64
CA LYS A 82 19.63 5.50 -59.61
C LYS A 82 20.58 4.33 -59.94
N GLU A 83 20.67 3.99 -61.22
CA GLU A 83 21.49 2.89 -61.76
C GLU A 83 22.99 3.16 -61.65
N GLN A 84 23.40 4.44 -61.66
CA GLN A 84 24.81 4.83 -61.56
C GLN A 84 25.34 4.81 -60.12
N LEU A 85 24.46 4.94 -59.13
CA LEU A 85 24.84 5.02 -57.71
C LEU A 85 24.66 3.72 -56.93
N GLY A 86 23.87 2.76 -57.42
CA GLY A 86 23.65 1.48 -56.74
C GLY A 86 23.13 1.62 -55.31
N ALA A 87 22.41 2.71 -55.02
CA ALA A 87 22.07 3.13 -53.66
C ALA A 87 20.67 2.66 -53.23
N ASN A 88 20.48 2.55 -51.90
CA ASN A 88 19.24 2.11 -51.26
C ASN A 88 18.14 3.21 -51.21
N PHE A 89 18.40 4.39 -51.78
CA PHE A 89 17.47 5.53 -51.80
C PHE A 89 17.07 5.93 -53.23
N THR A 90 15.98 6.67 -53.35
CA THR A 90 15.52 7.21 -54.64
C THR A 90 16.24 8.51 -54.97
N VAL A 91 16.79 8.61 -56.19
CA VAL A 91 17.46 9.82 -56.69
C VAL A 91 16.47 10.67 -57.46
N ILE A 92 16.33 11.94 -57.08
CA ILE A 92 15.35 12.87 -57.64
C ILE A 92 16.08 14.13 -58.12
N ASP A 93 15.56 14.74 -59.18
CA ASP A 93 16.02 16.05 -59.65
C ASP A 93 14.87 17.06 -59.52
N THR A 94 14.91 17.87 -58.46
CA THR A 94 13.87 18.87 -58.18
C THR A 94 13.85 20.00 -59.21
N SER A 95 15.00 20.36 -59.78
CA SER A 95 15.10 21.38 -60.83
C SER A 95 14.37 20.97 -62.10
N LEU A 96 14.53 19.72 -62.55
CA LEU A 96 13.81 19.21 -63.72
C LEU A 96 12.30 19.14 -63.48
N ALA A 97 11.88 18.79 -62.26
CA ALA A 97 10.46 18.76 -61.89
C ALA A 97 9.84 20.16 -61.89
N GLU A 98 10.54 21.17 -61.34
CA GLU A 98 10.07 22.56 -61.33
C GLU A 98 9.96 23.14 -62.75
N GLU A 99 10.96 22.89 -63.59
CA GLU A 99 10.92 23.25 -65.01
C GLU A 99 9.76 22.60 -65.75
N ALA A 100 9.47 21.32 -65.47
CA ALA A 100 8.33 20.63 -66.04
C ALA A 100 7.01 21.30 -65.61
N ILE A 101 6.81 21.57 -64.31
CA ILE A 101 5.58 22.22 -63.81
C ILE A 101 5.40 23.61 -64.45
N ASN A 102 6.49 24.37 -64.61
CA ASN A 102 6.45 25.67 -65.26
C ASN A 102 6.04 25.57 -66.74
N LEU A 103 6.56 24.57 -67.48
CA LEU A 103 6.14 24.30 -68.86
C LEU A 103 4.67 23.88 -68.96
N PHE A 104 4.18 23.09 -68.01
CA PHE A 104 2.78 22.69 -67.93
C PHE A 104 1.84 23.89 -67.74
N ARG A 105 2.21 24.84 -66.86
CA ARG A 105 1.45 26.08 -66.62
C ARG A 105 1.37 27.01 -67.83
N GLN A 106 2.33 26.93 -68.74
CA GLN A 106 2.36 27.74 -69.97
C GLN A 106 1.37 27.25 -71.05
N GLY A 107 0.79 26.06 -70.88
CA GLY A 107 -0.31 25.57 -71.71
C GLY A 107 -0.04 24.21 -72.38
N PRO A 108 -1.05 23.65 -73.07
CA PRO A 108 -1.03 22.27 -73.58
C PRO A 108 -0.02 22.04 -74.71
N GLN A 109 0.50 23.11 -75.32
CA GLN A 109 1.47 23.05 -76.41
C GLN A 109 2.82 22.46 -75.96
N ASN A 110 3.13 22.54 -74.66
CA ASN A 110 4.37 22.05 -74.06
C ASN A 110 4.24 20.64 -73.45
N ALA A 111 3.16 19.90 -73.75
CA ALA A 111 2.85 18.62 -73.12
C ALA A 111 3.97 17.57 -73.25
N MET A 112 4.58 17.45 -74.44
CA MET A 112 5.68 16.50 -74.68
C MET A 112 6.93 16.84 -73.86
N SER A 113 7.29 18.13 -73.84
CA SER A 113 8.45 18.63 -73.07
C SER A 113 8.23 18.51 -71.56
N TYR A 114 6.98 18.67 -71.11
CA TYR A 114 6.57 18.40 -69.74
C TYR A 114 6.76 16.92 -69.39
N GLU A 115 6.22 16.00 -70.19
CA GLU A 115 6.26 14.56 -69.90
C GLU A 115 7.70 14.04 -69.86
N GLN A 116 8.55 14.51 -70.78
CA GLN A 116 9.97 14.15 -70.81
C GLN A 116 10.73 14.65 -69.56
N ARG A 117 10.53 15.91 -69.15
CA ARG A 117 11.23 16.47 -67.97
C ARG A 117 10.67 15.93 -66.65
N TRP A 118 9.37 15.70 -66.58
CA TRP A 118 8.72 15.10 -65.42
C TRP A 118 9.17 13.66 -65.19
N SER A 119 9.23 12.84 -66.26
CA SER A 119 9.73 11.47 -66.16
C SER A 119 11.22 11.43 -65.79
N ALA A 120 12.04 12.31 -66.38
CA ALA A 120 13.47 12.42 -66.06
C ALA A 120 13.75 12.85 -64.60
N SER A 121 12.82 13.55 -63.96
CA SER A 121 12.96 13.98 -62.56
C SER A 121 12.85 12.86 -61.52
N ASN A 122 12.37 11.66 -61.92
CA ASN A 122 12.05 10.52 -61.06
C ASN A 122 11.02 10.79 -59.94
N LEU A 123 10.44 12.00 -59.86
CA LEU A 123 9.46 12.36 -58.83
C LEU A 123 8.19 11.50 -58.93
N GLY A 124 7.87 11.01 -60.13
CA GLY A 124 6.77 10.07 -60.37
C GLY A 124 6.87 8.76 -59.59
N LEU A 125 8.09 8.28 -59.28
CA LEU A 125 8.31 7.06 -58.49
C LEU A 125 7.90 7.25 -57.03
N LEU A 126 8.22 8.42 -56.45
CA LEU A 126 7.76 8.77 -55.11
C LEU A 126 6.24 8.90 -55.05
N VAL A 127 5.64 9.54 -56.05
CA VAL A 127 4.18 9.70 -56.14
C VAL A 127 3.50 8.34 -56.28
N ALA A 128 4.09 7.40 -57.02
CA ALA A 128 3.59 6.03 -57.14
C ALA A 128 3.69 5.27 -55.81
N TRP A 129 4.81 5.38 -55.10
CA TRP A 129 5.00 4.78 -53.77
C TRP A 129 4.00 5.32 -52.74
N LEU A 130 3.84 6.64 -52.67
CA LEU A 130 2.88 7.28 -51.76
C LEU A 130 1.44 6.86 -52.09
N LYS A 131 1.09 6.76 -53.37
CA LYS A 131 -0.22 6.24 -53.80
C LYS A 131 -0.40 4.75 -53.50
N ALA A 132 0.66 3.95 -53.54
CA ALA A 132 0.60 2.52 -53.22
C ALA A 132 0.28 2.30 -51.73
N GLY A 133 0.79 3.15 -50.83
CA GLY A 133 0.44 3.13 -49.42
C GLY A 133 -1.02 3.52 -49.11
N LEU A 134 -1.64 4.29 -50.01
CA LEU A 134 -3.01 4.79 -49.84
C LEU A 134 -4.10 3.87 -50.42
N LYS A 135 -3.75 2.97 -51.35
CA LYS A 135 -4.72 2.06 -52.00
C LYS A 135 -5.04 0.87 -51.10
N ALA A 136 -6.30 0.72 -50.74
CA ALA A 136 -6.81 -0.53 -50.16
C ALA A 136 -6.90 -1.60 -51.27
N ALA A 137 -6.67 -2.87 -50.93
CA ALA A 137 -6.77 -3.97 -51.89
C ALA A 137 -8.21 -4.20 -52.37
N ASP A 138 -9.21 -3.80 -51.57
CA ASP A 138 -10.65 -3.76 -51.84
C ASP A 138 -11.31 -2.60 -51.07
N ASP A 139 -12.49 -2.12 -51.50
CA ASP A 139 -13.24 -1.00 -50.89
C ASP A 139 -13.67 -1.24 -49.42
N GLU A 140 -13.66 -2.50 -48.95
CA GLU A 140 -13.95 -2.90 -47.56
C GLU A 140 -12.69 -3.24 -46.73
N ALA A 141 -11.49 -3.24 -47.32
CA ALA A 141 -10.27 -3.64 -46.64
C ALA A 141 -9.55 -2.46 -45.96
N THR A 142 -8.99 -2.70 -44.78
CA THR A 142 -8.17 -1.71 -44.08
C THR A 142 -6.90 -1.40 -44.88
N LYS A 143 -6.53 -0.11 -44.93
CA LYS A 143 -5.31 0.32 -45.65
C LYS A 143 -4.10 -0.38 -45.02
N PRO A 144 -3.18 -0.93 -45.82
CA PRO A 144 -2.04 -1.69 -45.31
C PRO A 144 -1.13 -0.86 -44.39
N ALA A 145 -1.00 0.45 -44.65
CA ALA A 145 -0.24 1.37 -43.82
C ALA A 145 -0.84 1.57 -42.41
N VAL A 146 -2.17 1.53 -42.29
CA VAL A 146 -2.86 1.64 -41.00
C VAL A 146 -2.68 0.35 -40.19
N ARG A 147 -2.80 -0.81 -40.84
CA ARG A 147 -2.59 -2.12 -40.18
C ARG A 147 -1.15 -2.25 -39.65
N LYS A 148 -0.16 -1.81 -40.43
CA LYS A 148 1.25 -1.80 -40.01
C LYS A 148 1.50 -0.85 -38.84
N LEU A 149 0.89 0.35 -38.84
CA LEU A 149 1.00 1.26 -37.69
C LEU A 149 0.43 0.63 -36.42
N ILE A 150 -0.77 0.03 -36.49
CA ILE A 150 -1.38 -0.61 -35.32
C ILE A 150 -0.46 -1.74 -34.81
N ALA A 151 0.10 -2.57 -35.71
CA ALA A 151 1.04 -3.61 -35.32
C ALA A 151 2.31 -3.05 -34.65
N SER A 152 2.89 -1.98 -35.19
CA SER A 152 4.07 -1.31 -34.61
C SER A 152 3.79 -0.74 -33.22
N VAL A 153 2.64 -0.07 -33.03
CA VAL A 153 2.22 0.47 -31.72
C VAL A 153 1.99 -0.64 -30.69
N LEU A 154 1.38 -1.75 -31.09
CA LEU A 154 1.16 -2.90 -30.19
C LEU A 154 2.50 -3.56 -29.81
N GLN A 155 3.42 -3.72 -30.76
CA GLN A 155 4.75 -4.25 -30.51
C GLN A 155 5.56 -3.35 -29.57
N GLY A 156 5.49 -2.03 -29.75
CA GLY A 156 6.10 -1.05 -28.86
C GLY A 156 5.49 -1.06 -27.45
N ALA A 157 4.17 -1.25 -27.35
CA ALA A 157 3.51 -1.41 -26.06
C ALA A 157 3.95 -2.70 -25.34
N LEU A 158 4.09 -3.82 -26.07
CA LEU A 158 4.59 -5.08 -25.51
C LEU A 158 6.03 -4.94 -25.02
N SER A 159 6.92 -4.35 -25.83
CA SER A 159 8.32 -4.17 -25.44
C SER A 159 8.48 -3.24 -24.23
N ALA A 160 7.67 -2.18 -24.14
CA ALA A 160 7.60 -1.32 -22.96
C ALA A 160 7.12 -2.08 -21.70
N ILE A 161 6.09 -2.94 -21.84
CA ILE A 161 5.61 -3.78 -20.74
C ILE A 161 6.67 -4.80 -20.32
N GLU A 162 7.37 -5.44 -21.27
CA GLU A 162 8.40 -6.42 -21.00
C GLU A 162 9.62 -5.81 -20.31
N THR A 163 10.09 -4.66 -20.78
CA THR A 163 11.21 -3.92 -20.15
C THR A 163 10.86 -3.47 -18.74
N GLU A 164 9.64 -2.99 -18.50
CA GLU A 164 9.20 -2.65 -17.15
C GLU A 164 9.05 -3.91 -16.27
N SER A 165 8.53 -5.00 -16.81
CA SER A 165 8.38 -6.27 -16.08
C SER A 165 9.73 -6.90 -15.68
N THR A 166 10.73 -6.85 -16.57
CA THR A 166 12.08 -7.41 -16.35
C THR A 166 12.89 -6.54 -15.39
N SER A 167 12.89 -5.22 -15.59
CA SER A 167 13.46 -4.25 -14.66
C SER A 167 12.88 -4.41 -13.24
N ARG A 168 11.57 -4.67 -13.14
CA ARG A 168 10.91 -4.93 -11.85
C ARG A 168 11.23 -6.29 -11.26
N LYS A 169 11.32 -7.37 -12.05
CA LYS A 169 11.75 -8.69 -11.53
C LYS A 169 13.15 -8.57 -10.93
N LEU A 170 14.06 -7.89 -11.62
CA LEU A 170 15.41 -7.63 -11.14
C LEU A 170 15.39 -6.73 -9.88
N SER A 171 14.59 -5.66 -9.87
CA SER A 171 14.41 -4.82 -8.69
C SER A 171 13.79 -5.58 -7.51
N ARG A 172 12.90 -6.54 -7.77
CA ARG A 172 12.25 -7.39 -6.76
C ARG A 172 13.26 -8.36 -6.17
N GLU A 173 14.05 -9.03 -6.98
CA GLU A 173 15.13 -9.91 -6.53
C GLU A 173 16.19 -9.13 -5.72
N LEU A 174 16.56 -7.93 -6.18
CA LEU A 174 17.43 -7.02 -5.42
C LEU A 174 16.78 -6.57 -4.12
N SER A 175 15.48 -6.26 -4.09
CA SER A 175 14.77 -5.84 -2.87
C SER A 175 14.58 -6.97 -1.85
N HIS A 176 14.39 -8.22 -2.31
CA HIS A 176 14.41 -9.40 -1.43
C HIS A 176 15.81 -9.63 -0.86
N SER A 177 16.86 -9.32 -1.62
CA SER A 177 18.24 -9.34 -1.14
C SER A 177 18.60 -8.13 -0.27
N MET A 178 17.89 -7.01 -0.40
CA MET A 178 18.10 -5.76 0.33
C MET A 178 16.86 -5.37 1.16
N ILE A 179 16.62 -6.10 2.26
CA ILE A 179 15.94 -5.48 3.40
C ILE A 179 16.80 -4.27 3.78
N SER A 180 16.27 -3.05 3.60
CA SER A 180 16.96 -1.81 3.99
C SER A 180 17.54 -1.98 5.39
N PRO A 181 18.81 -1.60 5.64
CA PRO A 181 19.42 -1.72 6.96
C PRO A 181 18.55 -1.09 8.07
N GLU A 182 17.82 -0.02 7.74
CA GLU A 182 16.89 0.65 8.64
C GLU A 182 15.65 -0.20 8.97
N MET A 183 15.11 -0.96 8.01
CA MET A 183 13.97 -1.86 8.24
C MET A 183 14.39 -3.08 9.07
N ARG A 184 15.58 -3.63 8.82
CA ARG A 184 16.13 -4.71 9.66
C ARG A 184 16.33 -4.23 11.10
N ALA A 185 16.90 -3.04 11.28
CA ALA A 185 17.04 -2.41 12.59
C ALA A 185 15.68 -2.14 13.27
N MET A 186 14.62 -1.85 12.50
CA MET A 186 13.26 -1.67 13.04
C MET A 186 12.65 -2.98 13.53
N ASN A 187 12.79 -4.06 12.75
CA ASN A 187 12.30 -5.38 13.14
C ASN A 187 13.06 -5.94 14.36
N GLU A 188 14.39 -5.72 14.40
CA GLU A 188 15.20 -5.99 15.58
C GLU A 188 14.77 -5.12 16.78
N GLY A 189 14.42 -3.85 16.55
CA GLY A 189 13.87 -2.96 17.56
C GLY A 189 12.54 -3.45 18.13
N LEU A 190 11.62 -3.89 17.27
CA LEU A 190 10.31 -4.41 17.66
C LEU A 190 10.44 -5.72 18.46
N SER A 191 11.26 -6.66 17.99
CA SER A 191 11.50 -7.92 18.71
C SER A 191 12.19 -7.69 20.07
N LYS A 192 13.16 -6.77 20.14
CA LYS A 192 13.79 -6.38 21.41
C LYS A 192 12.78 -5.74 22.36
N TRP A 193 11.90 -4.88 21.86
CA TRP A 193 10.83 -4.30 22.65
C TRP A 193 9.87 -5.38 23.18
N ALA A 194 9.44 -6.33 22.36
CA ALA A 194 8.56 -7.40 22.80
C ALA A 194 9.19 -8.25 23.92
N GLN A 195 10.49 -8.57 23.79
CA GLN A 195 11.25 -9.24 24.84
C GLN A 195 11.31 -8.42 26.14
N ASN A 196 11.63 -7.12 26.04
CA ASN A 196 11.65 -6.22 27.18
C ASN A 196 10.29 -6.08 27.84
N ALA A 197 9.20 -6.03 27.05
CA ALA A 197 7.84 -5.91 27.56
C ALA A 197 7.40 -7.16 28.32
N HIS A 198 7.74 -8.35 27.82
CA HIS A 198 7.50 -9.59 28.54
C HIS A 198 8.31 -9.66 29.85
N ALA A 199 9.56 -9.21 29.84
CA ALA A 199 10.38 -9.15 31.04
C ALA A 199 9.84 -8.14 32.06
N GLU A 200 9.47 -6.93 31.63
CA GLU A 200 8.86 -5.90 32.48
C GLU A 200 7.55 -6.40 33.10
N LEU A 201 6.66 -7.00 32.31
CA LEU A 201 5.41 -7.55 32.80
C LEU A 201 5.64 -8.54 33.94
N GLN A 202 6.57 -9.47 33.74
CA GLN A 202 6.87 -10.49 34.74
C GLN A 202 7.49 -9.88 35.99
N GLU A 203 8.56 -9.09 35.85
CA GLU A 203 9.28 -8.51 36.98
C GLU A 203 8.41 -7.54 37.78
N GLN A 204 7.70 -6.62 37.11
CA GLN A 204 6.89 -5.62 37.78
C GLN A 204 5.66 -6.23 38.48
N LEU A 205 5.00 -7.23 37.88
CA LEU A 205 3.88 -7.91 38.52
C LEU A 205 4.34 -8.82 39.67
N ASP A 206 5.46 -9.51 39.54
CA ASP A 206 6.01 -10.32 40.63
C ASP A 206 6.43 -9.45 41.82
N LEU A 207 7.01 -8.27 41.58
CA LEU A 207 7.28 -7.27 42.62
C LEU A 207 5.98 -6.70 43.23
N ALA A 208 4.95 -6.47 42.41
CA ALA A 208 3.68 -5.95 42.89
C ALA A 208 2.94 -6.94 43.81
N PHE A 209 2.87 -8.22 43.40
CA PHE A 209 2.17 -9.27 44.13
C PHE A 209 2.99 -9.81 45.31
N SER A 210 4.33 -9.83 45.24
CA SER A 210 5.15 -10.12 46.44
C SER A 210 5.19 -8.95 47.44
N GLY A 211 4.81 -7.75 46.98
CA GLY A 211 4.88 -6.50 47.71
C GLY A 211 3.98 -6.40 48.95
N ARG A 212 4.32 -5.43 49.81
CA ARG A 212 3.58 -5.19 51.06
C ARG A 212 2.12 -4.81 50.81
N ARG A 213 1.83 -4.09 49.72
CA ARG A 213 0.47 -3.62 49.37
C ARG A 213 -0.46 -4.78 49.05
N TRP A 214 -0.02 -5.74 48.24
CA TRP A 214 -0.79 -6.95 47.97
C TRP A 214 -1.00 -7.81 49.22
N ARG A 215 0.02 -7.93 50.09
CA ARG A 215 -0.10 -8.61 51.39
C ARG A 215 -1.04 -7.91 52.39
N LYS A 216 -1.40 -6.63 52.17
CA LYS A 216 -2.46 -5.96 52.94
C LYS A 216 -3.86 -6.49 52.60
N LEU A 217 -4.01 -7.15 51.46
CA LEU A 217 -5.24 -7.84 51.04
C LEU A 217 -5.28 -9.29 51.55
N GLY A 218 -4.79 -9.53 52.77
CA GLY A 218 -4.90 -10.83 53.42
C GLY A 218 -6.33 -11.09 53.88
N TRP A 219 -6.78 -12.36 53.89
CA TRP A 219 -8.18 -12.72 54.18
C TRP A 219 -8.70 -12.13 55.50
N TRP A 220 -7.89 -12.10 56.55
CA TRP A 220 -8.30 -11.58 57.85
C TRP A 220 -8.43 -10.06 57.89
N LYS A 221 -7.77 -9.34 56.96
CA LYS A 221 -7.84 -7.87 56.87
C LYS A 221 -9.09 -7.39 56.13
N LEU A 222 -9.76 -8.27 55.38
CA LEU A 222 -11.00 -7.93 54.67
C LEU A 222 -12.08 -7.37 55.60
N PHE A 223 -12.20 -7.89 56.82
CA PHE A 223 -13.17 -7.40 57.80
C PHE A 223 -12.98 -5.92 58.16
N TRP A 224 -11.78 -5.38 58.00
CA TRP A 224 -11.44 -3.99 58.33
C TRP A 224 -11.18 -3.11 57.10
N ARG A 225 -10.81 -3.72 55.97
CA ARG A 225 -10.29 -3.06 54.78
C ARG A 225 -10.90 -3.60 53.49
N VAL A 226 -12.18 -3.96 53.52
CA VAL A 226 -12.88 -4.40 52.30
C VAL A 226 -12.92 -3.26 51.28
N ASP A 227 -13.02 -2.00 51.71
CA ASP A 227 -13.11 -0.85 50.82
C ASP A 227 -11.76 -0.46 50.17
N ASP A 228 -10.64 -0.91 50.73
CA ASP A 228 -9.30 -0.62 50.21
C ASP A 228 -8.91 -1.50 49.00
N VAL A 229 -9.65 -2.58 48.70
CA VAL A 229 -9.27 -3.56 47.65
C VAL A 229 -9.17 -2.87 46.30
N ALA A 230 -10.23 -2.14 45.90
CA ALA A 230 -10.27 -1.44 44.61
C ALA A 230 -9.18 -0.36 44.49
N MET A 231 -8.92 0.37 45.58
CA MET A 231 -7.87 1.38 45.62
C MET A 231 -6.48 0.74 45.45
N LEU A 232 -6.18 -0.31 46.20
CA LEU A 232 -4.87 -0.96 46.19
C LEU A 232 -4.58 -1.69 44.88
N THR A 233 -5.58 -2.36 44.29
CA THR A 233 -5.42 -3.03 42.99
C THR A 233 -5.25 -2.01 41.87
N ASN A 234 -6.01 -0.93 41.87
CA ASN A 234 -5.87 0.14 40.87
C ASN A 234 -4.52 0.87 41.00
N GLU A 235 -4.03 1.09 42.22
CA GLU A 235 -2.69 1.65 42.44
C GLU A 235 -1.59 0.71 41.89
N ILE A 236 -1.72 -0.60 42.11
CA ILE A 236 -0.79 -1.60 41.54
C ILE A 236 -0.80 -1.53 40.02
N LEU A 237 -1.98 -1.54 39.39
CA LEU A 237 -2.10 -1.53 37.93
C LEU A 237 -1.57 -0.22 37.32
N SER A 238 -1.91 0.93 37.90
CA SER A 238 -1.45 2.23 37.39
C SER A 238 0.07 2.38 37.45
N GLN A 239 0.73 1.89 38.49
CA GLN A 239 2.17 2.06 38.70
C GLN A 239 3.04 0.96 38.05
N ARG A 240 2.53 -0.27 37.93
CA ARG A 240 3.35 -1.46 37.59
C ARG A 240 2.94 -2.16 36.30
N PHE A 241 1.79 -1.84 35.72
CA PHE A 241 1.34 -2.47 34.47
C PHE A 241 1.95 -1.77 33.26
N LEU A 242 3.10 -2.27 32.77
CA LEU A 242 3.77 -1.89 31.52
C LEU A 242 3.96 -0.37 31.26
N PRO A 243 4.32 0.47 32.26
CA PRO A 243 4.54 1.90 32.00
C PRO A 243 5.73 2.17 31.06
N THR A 244 6.82 1.40 31.15
CA THR A 244 8.03 1.65 30.35
C THR A 244 7.86 1.15 28.92
N SER A 245 7.35 -0.08 28.76
CA SER A 245 7.09 -0.67 27.45
C SER A 245 6.08 0.11 26.63
N GLU A 246 5.08 0.73 27.26
CA GLU A 246 4.13 1.61 26.56
C GLU A 246 4.84 2.84 25.97
N GLN A 247 5.78 3.45 26.70
CA GLN A 247 6.58 4.58 26.21
C GLN A 247 7.53 4.17 25.08
N GLU A 248 8.19 3.01 25.22
CA GLU A 248 9.06 2.47 24.17
C GLU A 248 8.28 2.13 22.90
N LEU A 249 7.06 1.61 23.03
CA LEU A 249 6.18 1.36 21.89
C LEU A 249 5.80 2.66 21.17
N VAL A 250 5.47 3.71 21.91
CA VAL A 250 5.20 5.05 21.33
C VAL A 250 6.44 5.58 20.61
N TYR A 251 7.64 5.34 21.15
CA TYR A 251 8.89 5.73 20.50
C TYR A 251 9.13 4.96 19.18
N LEU A 252 8.97 3.64 19.19
CA LEU A 252 9.14 2.80 18.00
C LEU A 252 8.15 3.15 16.90
N THR A 253 6.87 3.33 17.27
CA THR A 253 5.82 3.72 16.33
C THR A 253 6.07 5.12 15.74
N GLY A 254 6.66 6.03 16.50
CA GLY A 254 7.15 7.31 16.00
C GLY A 254 8.27 7.16 14.96
N ARG A 255 9.21 6.23 15.16
CA ARG A 255 10.24 5.93 14.14
C ARG A 255 9.66 5.25 12.91
N ILE A 256 8.69 4.35 13.06
CA ILE A 256 7.97 3.73 11.93
C ILE A 256 7.24 4.82 11.13
N ALA A 257 6.59 5.77 11.81
CA ALA A 257 5.92 6.89 11.15
C ALA A 257 6.89 7.79 10.38
N GLN A 258 8.12 8.01 10.90
CA GLN A 258 9.16 8.74 10.17
C GLN A 258 9.57 8.03 8.88
N LEU A 259 9.65 6.70 8.89
CA LEU A 259 9.94 5.90 7.69
C LEU A 259 8.79 5.90 6.68
N GLN A 260 7.55 6.05 7.14
CA GLN A 260 6.34 6.09 6.29
C GLN A 260 6.03 7.50 5.76
N GLY A 261 6.62 8.55 6.34
CA GLY A 261 6.26 9.94 6.02
C GLY A 261 4.87 10.34 6.56
N GLY A 262 4.30 9.57 7.49
CA GLY A 262 2.95 9.74 8.01
C GLY A 262 2.65 8.79 9.18
N ALA A 263 1.55 9.02 9.90
CA ALA A 263 1.14 8.12 10.98
C ALA A 263 0.56 6.82 10.42
N GLY A 264 1.11 5.67 10.85
CA GLY A 264 0.58 4.36 10.51
C GLY A 264 -0.82 4.14 11.08
N GLN A 265 -1.66 3.39 10.35
CA GLN A 265 -2.95 2.95 10.84
C GLN A 265 -2.77 1.65 11.61
N TYR A 266 -2.84 1.72 12.93
CA TYR A 266 -2.70 0.56 13.81
C TYR A 266 -4.07 -0.06 14.08
N SER A 267 -4.13 -1.39 14.17
CA SER A 267 -5.30 -2.12 14.65
C SER A 267 -5.56 -1.73 16.11
N GLN A 268 -6.82 -1.50 16.47
CA GLN A 268 -7.24 -1.16 17.82
C GLN A 268 -8.24 -2.21 18.33
N PRO A 269 -8.32 -2.45 19.65
CA PRO A 269 -9.31 -3.34 20.22
C PRO A 269 -10.73 -2.94 19.82
N THR A 270 -11.60 -3.92 19.54
CA THR A 270 -12.98 -3.73 19.03
C THR A 270 -13.82 -2.79 19.90
N SER A 271 -13.64 -2.80 21.22
CA SER A 271 -14.35 -1.89 22.14
C SER A 271 -13.96 -0.40 21.96
N SER A 272 -12.79 -0.11 21.39
CA SER A 272 -12.41 1.26 21.00
C SER A 272 -13.09 1.72 19.70
N ARG A 273 -13.66 0.79 18.92
CA ARG A 273 -14.39 1.04 17.67
C ARG A 273 -15.86 1.39 17.93
N GLU A 274 -16.45 0.87 19.00
CA GLU A 274 -17.84 1.16 19.43
C GLU A 274 -18.03 2.59 19.99
N ALA A 275 -16.97 3.33 20.28
CA ALA A 275 -17.06 4.75 20.65
C ALA A 275 -17.29 5.68 19.44
N LEU A 276 -17.61 5.12 18.27
CA LEU A 276 -18.25 5.85 17.18
C LEU A 276 -19.74 5.99 17.55
N PRO A 277 -20.30 7.19 17.74
CA PRO A 277 -21.74 7.32 17.71
C PRO A 277 -22.17 6.99 16.27
N GLU A 278 -22.84 5.86 16.07
CA GLU A 278 -23.82 5.78 14.99
C GLU A 278 -24.77 6.95 15.20
N GLY A 279 -24.74 7.91 14.28
CA GLY A 279 -25.51 9.14 14.41
C GLY A 279 -27.00 8.82 14.59
N PRO A 280 -27.68 9.38 15.61
CA PRO A 280 -29.12 9.30 15.63
C PRO A 280 -29.68 10.20 14.53
N SER A 281 -30.53 9.60 13.69
CA SER A 281 -31.44 10.25 12.76
C SER A 281 -32.05 11.54 13.31
N ALA A 282 -32.23 12.48 12.38
CA ALA A 282 -32.96 13.73 12.54
C ALA A 282 -34.20 13.62 13.44
N GLY A 283 -34.31 14.52 14.42
CA GLY A 283 -35.57 14.78 15.11
C GLY A 283 -35.42 15.40 16.50
N SER A 284 -35.62 16.72 16.57
CA SER A 284 -36.13 17.45 17.74
C SER A 284 -35.20 17.68 18.95
N ALA A 285 -34.71 18.92 19.13
CA ALA A 285 -35.27 19.89 20.07
C ALA A 285 -34.29 21.04 20.41
N LYS A 286 -34.89 22.23 20.56
CA LYS A 286 -34.35 23.56 20.87
C LYS A 286 -33.32 23.65 22.02
N ASN A 287 -32.33 24.51 21.78
CA ASN A 287 -31.68 25.47 22.69
C ASN A 287 -30.90 24.92 23.91
N GLU A 288 -29.59 24.73 23.74
CA GLU A 288 -28.57 24.94 24.79
C GLU A 288 -27.23 25.40 24.16
N PRO A 289 -26.38 26.13 24.91
CA PRO A 289 -25.27 26.88 24.33
C PRO A 289 -24.19 25.97 23.78
N VAL A 290 -23.76 26.29 22.56
CA VAL A 290 -22.69 25.62 21.82
C VAL A 290 -21.36 25.82 22.57
N ILE A 291 -21.00 24.87 23.43
CA ILE A 291 -19.60 24.61 23.75
C ILE A 291 -18.99 24.02 22.48
N PRO A 292 -17.89 24.55 21.94
CA PRO A 292 -17.23 23.93 20.79
C PRO A 292 -16.64 22.60 21.23
N VAL A 293 -17.41 21.52 21.05
CA VAL A 293 -16.91 20.15 21.13
C VAL A 293 -15.98 19.98 19.94
N VAL A 294 -14.67 20.09 20.21
CA VAL A 294 -13.64 19.70 19.26
C VAL A 294 -13.86 18.21 18.96
N PRO A 295 -14.09 17.77 17.72
CA PRO A 295 -14.13 16.36 17.40
C PRO A 295 -12.67 15.86 17.43
N ARG A 296 -12.17 15.49 18.61
CA ARG A 296 -10.90 14.76 18.75
C ARG A 296 -11.18 13.30 19.01
N SER A 297 -11.51 12.58 17.96
CA SER A 297 -11.42 11.11 17.95
C SER A 297 -10.69 10.65 16.70
N HIS A 298 -9.54 11.26 16.42
CA HIS A 298 -8.52 10.54 15.67
C HIS A 298 -8.08 9.37 16.56
N LEU A 299 -8.29 8.15 16.08
CA LEU A 299 -7.72 6.94 16.67
C LEU A 299 -6.25 7.20 17.05
N PRO A 300 -5.76 6.67 18.18
CA PRO A 300 -4.38 6.90 18.58
C PRO A 300 -3.45 6.47 17.44
N LYS A 301 -2.45 7.29 17.15
CA LYS A 301 -1.45 7.09 16.09
C LYS A 301 -0.46 5.94 16.41
N TRP A 302 -0.77 5.11 17.39
CA TRP A 302 0.06 4.01 17.89
C TRP A 302 -0.86 2.90 18.43
N PRO A 303 -0.36 1.65 18.57
CA PRO A 303 -1.15 0.54 19.10
C PRO A 303 -1.60 0.80 20.54
N GLY A 304 -2.92 0.85 20.77
CA GLY A 304 -3.51 1.18 22.06
C GLY A 304 -3.78 -0.01 22.98
N HIS A 305 -3.35 -1.23 22.61
CA HIS A 305 -3.72 -2.47 23.30
C HIS A 305 -3.35 -2.47 24.79
N ILE A 306 -2.15 -2.01 25.16
CA ILE A 306 -1.68 -1.98 26.56
C ILE A 306 -2.54 -1.03 27.41
N ALA A 307 -2.78 0.19 26.91
CA ALA A 307 -3.60 1.19 27.60
C ALA A 307 -5.07 0.73 27.72
N PHE A 308 -5.59 0.08 26.68
CA PHE A 308 -6.92 -0.49 26.67
C PHE A 308 -7.04 -1.61 27.71
N THR A 309 -6.12 -2.58 27.72
CA THR A 309 -6.13 -3.68 28.69
C THR A 309 -6.02 -3.17 30.11
N ARG A 310 -5.19 -2.15 30.37
CA ARG A 310 -5.11 -1.52 31.69
C ARG A 310 -6.47 -0.99 32.15
N ARG A 311 -7.19 -0.28 31.27
CA ARG A 311 -8.54 0.24 31.55
C ARG A 311 -9.56 -0.88 31.71
N TYR A 312 -9.48 -1.92 30.88
CA TYR A 312 -10.34 -3.10 30.97
C TYR A 312 -10.22 -3.77 32.34
N ILE A 313 -8.98 -4.03 32.78
CA ILE A 313 -8.73 -4.64 34.10
C ILE A 313 -9.27 -3.71 35.21
N GLN A 314 -9.03 -2.39 35.11
CA GLN A 314 -9.50 -1.41 36.10
C GLN A 314 -11.03 -1.30 36.20
N ASN A 315 -11.75 -1.44 35.09
CA ASN A 315 -13.19 -1.21 35.04
C ASN A 315 -14.01 -2.50 35.22
N GLU A 316 -13.49 -3.65 34.80
CA GLU A 316 -14.23 -4.92 34.83
C GLU A 316 -13.76 -5.80 36.00
N THR A 317 -12.46 -6.12 36.04
CA THR A 317 -11.94 -7.13 36.97
C THR A 317 -11.78 -6.60 38.40
N VAL A 318 -11.40 -5.32 38.56
CA VAL A 318 -11.20 -4.70 39.88
C VAL A 318 -12.52 -4.56 40.66
N PRO A 319 -13.62 -4.04 40.06
CA PRO A 319 -14.92 -4.03 40.74
C PRO A 319 -15.47 -5.42 41.00
N ALA A 320 -15.23 -6.39 40.11
CA ALA A 320 -15.61 -7.78 40.34
C ALA A 320 -14.91 -8.36 41.57
N LEU A 321 -13.59 -8.13 41.72
CA LEU A 321 -12.83 -8.54 42.91
C LEU A 321 -13.36 -7.86 44.19
N GLN A 322 -13.74 -6.58 44.08
CA GLN A 322 -14.29 -5.82 45.21
C GLN A 322 -15.64 -6.35 45.67
N SER A 323 -16.55 -6.61 44.74
CA SER A 323 -17.87 -7.17 45.06
C SER A 323 -17.76 -8.57 45.66
N LEU A 324 -16.82 -9.39 45.17
CA LEU A 324 -16.52 -10.70 45.74
C LEU A 324 -16.01 -10.56 47.19
N ALA A 325 -15.08 -9.63 47.43
CA ALA A 325 -14.56 -9.35 48.77
C ALA A 325 -15.70 -8.97 49.75
N GLN A 326 -16.57 -8.04 49.34
CA GLN A 326 -17.72 -7.60 50.12
C GLN A 326 -18.72 -8.75 50.37
N GLN A 327 -19.03 -9.54 49.34
CA GLN A 327 -19.93 -10.68 49.45
C GLN A 327 -19.39 -11.74 50.42
N LEU A 328 -18.08 -12.02 50.39
CA LEU A 328 -17.44 -12.96 51.30
C LEU A 328 -17.50 -12.49 52.75
N VAL A 329 -17.26 -11.21 53.01
CA VAL A 329 -17.38 -10.62 54.36
C VAL A 329 -18.81 -10.73 54.86
N VAL A 330 -19.80 -10.30 54.07
CA VAL A 330 -21.22 -10.38 54.46
C VAL A 330 -21.65 -11.84 54.68
N GLN A 331 -21.25 -12.77 53.81
CA GLN A 331 -21.57 -14.19 53.96
C GLN A 331 -20.95 -14.77 55.25
N SER A 332 -19.72 -14.41 55.58
CA SER A 332 -19.05 -14.88 56.80
C SER A 332 -19.70 -14.30 58.07
N LEU A 333 -20.06 -13.01 58.06
CA LEU A 333 -20.77 -12.37 59.16
C LEU A 333 -22.17 -12.94 59.36
N ALA A 334 -22.91 -13.18 58.28
CA ALA A 334 -24.27 -13.75 58.34
C ALA A 334 -24.26 -15.21 58.82
N THR A 335 -23.32 -16.03 58.36
CA THR A 335 -23.21 -17.42 58.84
C THR A 335 -22.81 -17.45 60.31
N SER A 336 -21.85 -16.62 60.71
CA SER A 336 -21.41 -16.50 62.11
C SER A 336 -22.53 -16.00 63.03
N SER A 337 -23.33 -15.01 62.59
CA SER A 337 -24.45 -14.48 63.35
C SER A 337 -25.58 -15.49 63.49
N VAL A 338 -25.96 -16.19 62.41
CA VAL A 338 -26.97 -17.25 62.47
C VAL A 338 -26.54 -18.38 63.41
N THR A 339 -25.27 -18.81 63.34
CA THR A 339 -24.76 -19.87 64.23
C THR A 339 -24.67 -19.40 65.69
N SER A 340 -24.36 -18.12 65.91
CA SER A 340 -24.35 -17.53 67.26
C SER A 340 -25.77 -17.39 67.83
N CYS A 341 -26.75 -16.95 67.04
CA CYS A 341 -28.15 -16.88 67.44
C CYS A 341 -28.71 -18.27 67.73
N LEU A 342 -28.36 -19.27 66.91
CA LEU A 342 -28.75 -20.66 67.14
C LEU A 342 -28.17 -21.19 68.45
N ALA A 343 -26.88 -20.93 68.73
CA ALA A 343 -26.26 -21.27 70.01
C ALA A 343 -26.93 -20.59 71.21
N ALA A 344 -27.29 -19.31 71.09
CA ALA A 344 -28.02 -18.58 72.14
C ALA A 344 -29.42 -19.17 72.37
N LEU A 345 -30.14 -19.51 71.29
CA LEU A 345 -31.43 -20.18 71.39
C LEU A 345 -31.31 -21.56 72.03
N LEU A 346 -30.28 -22.36 71.69
CA LEU A 346 -30.03 -23.66 72.32
C LEU A 346 -29.75 -23.52 73.83
N TYR A 347 -28.98 -22.50 74.22
CA TYR A 347 -28.69 -22.21 75.62
C TYR A 347 -29.94 -21.82 76.42
N VAL A 348 -30.84 -21.00 75.84
CA VAL A 348 -32.07 -20.56 76.51
C VAL A 348 -33.18 -21.63 76.47
N SER A 349 -33.23 -22.43 75.40
CA SER A 349 -34.31 -23.39 75.13
C SER A 349 -34.16 -24.73 75.86
N SER A 350 -32.95 -25.17 76.19
CA SER A 350 -32.74 -26.51 76.78
C SER A 350 -32.53 -26.44 78.28
N PHE A 351 -33.41 -27.09 79.04
CA PHE A 351 -33.31 -27.24 80.50
C PHE A 351 -32.11 -28.12 80.96
N SER A 352 -31.35 -28.71 80.03
CA SER A 352 -30.27 -29.68 80.30
C SER A 352 -28.99 -29.54 79.45
N SER A 353 -28.90 -28.60 78.50
CA SER A 353 -27.67 -28.44 77.70
C SER A 353 -26.65 -27.58 78.42
N THR A 354 -25.40 -28.04 78.45
CA THR A 354 -24.30 -27.32 79.08
C THR A 354 -23.83 -26.15 78.19
N ILE A 355 -23.24 -25.12 78.80
CA ILE A 355 -22.59 -23.99 78.09
C ILE A 355 -21.59 -24.49 77.04
N PHE A 356 -20.97 -25.65 77.28
CA PHE A 356 -20.03 -26.29 76.35
C PHE A 356 -20.67 -26.74 75.03
N GLU A 357 -21.89 -27.29 75.05
CA GLU A 357 -22.58 -27.74 73.83
C GLU A 357 -23.04 -26.56 72.96
N ALA A 358 -23.64 -25.54 73.59
CA ALA A 358 -24.08 -24.35 72.88
C ALA A 358 -22.90 -23.55 72.30
N SER A 359 -21.81 -23.40 73.07
CA SER A 359 -20.60 -22.70 72.59
C SER A 359 -19.87 -23.47 71.49
N ALA A 360 -19.88 -24.81 71.51
CA ALA A 360 -19.31 -25.63 70.44
C ALA A 360 -19.98 -25.34 69.09
N VAL A 361 -21.32 -25.21 69.05
CA VAL A 361 -22.07 -24.92 67.82
C VAL A 361 -21.71 -23.53 67.25
N ALA A 362 -21.61 -22.51 68.11
CA ALA A 362 -21.16 -21.18 67.69
C ALA A 362 -19.72 -21.20 67.16
N ALA A 363 -18.80 -21.87 67.89
CA ALA A 363 -17.40 -21.97 67.49
C ALA A 363 -17.23 -22.69 66.15
N LEU A 364 -17.97 -23.77 65.91
CA LEU A 364 -17.95 -24.52 64.65
C LEU A 364 -18.43 -23.65 63.48
N GLY A 365 -19.51 -22.90 63.69
CA GLY A 365 -20.05 -21.95 62.70
C GLY A 365 -19.05 -20.87 62.30
N VAL A 366 -18.38 -20.28 63.29
CA VAL A 366 -17.35 -19.25 63.09
C VAL A 366 -16.12 -19.82 62.39
N VAL A 367 -15.59 -20.95 62.83
CA VAL A 367 -14.42 -21.58 62.19
C VAL A 367 -14.72 -21.99 60.74
N TYR A 368 -15.91 -22.54 60.50
CA TYR A 368 -16.34 -22.92 59.15
C TYR A 368 -16.49 -21.71 58.23
N SER A 369 -17.09 -20.61 58.72
CA SER A 369 -17.28 -19.39 57.93
C SER A 369 -15.95 -18.73 57.56
N LEU A 370 -15.01 -18.64 58.51
CA LEU A 370 -13.65 -18.12 58.32
C LEU A 370 -12.84 -18.99 57.37
N GLY A 371 -12.86 -20.32 57.54
CA GLY A 371 -12.15 -21.26 56.67
C GLY A 371 -12.65 -21.21 55.22
N ARG A 372 -13.97 -21.11 55.03
CA ARG A 372 -14.58 -20.91 53.71
C ARG A 372 -14.17 -19.57 53.09
N MET A 373 -14.16 -18.50 53.88
CA MET A 373 -13.78 -17.17 53.43
C MET A 373 -12.31 -17.13 53.00
N GLN A 374 -11.41 -17.67 53.82
CA GLN A 374 -9.98 -17.77 53.51
C GLN A 374 -9.77 -18.48 52.18
N LYS A 375 -10.31 -19.69 52.04
CA LYS A 375 -10.12 -20.49 50.83
C LYS A 375 -10.62 -19.77 49.58
N LYS A 376 -11.83 -19.21 49.63
CA LYS A 376 -12.41 -18.49 48.49
C LYS A 376 -11.64 -17.23 48.13
N TRP A 377 -11.18 -16.49 49.13
CA TRP A 377 -10.45 -15.24 48.90
C TRP A 377 -9.05 -15.48 48.35
N GLU A 378 -8.32 -16.45 48.90
CA GLU A 378 -6.98 -16.80 48.40
C GLU A 378 -7.06 -17.31 46.96
N THR A 379 -8.04 -18.17 46.64
CA THR A 379 -8.29 -18.60 45.26
C THR A 379 -8.67 -17.43 44.34
N ALA A 380 -9.51 -16.50 44.79
CA ALA A 380 -9.87 -15.32 43.99
C ALA A 380 -8.66 -14.41 43.72
N ARG A 381 -7.77 -14.26 44.70
CA ARG A 381 -6.52 -13.50 44.54
C ARG A 381 -5.58 -14.17 43.55
N GLU A 382 -5.33 -15.47 43.68
CA GLU A 382 -4.48 -16.23 42.75
C GLU A 382 -5.06 -16.22 41.33
N PHE A 383 -6.37 -16.33 41.19
CA PHE A 383 -7.06 -16.24 39.91
C PHE A 383 -6.86 -14.86 39.27
N TRP A 384 -7.12 -13.78 40.01
CA TRP A 384 -6.95 -12.42 39.50
C TRP A 384 -5.49 -12.11 39.16
N GLU A 385 -4.54 -12.58 39.98
CA GLU A 385 -3.11 -12.52 39.69
C GLU A 385 -2.74 -13.22 38.37
N GLY A 386 -3.38 -14.35 38.07
CA GLY A 386 -3.23 -15.05 36.79
C GLY A 386 -3.86 -14.28 35.64
N GLU A 387 -5.08 -13.77 35.84
CA GLU A 387 -5.83 -13.00 34.85
C GLU A 387 -5.07 -11.75 34.40
N VAL A 388 -4.53 -10.96 35.34
CA VAL A 388 -3.73 -9.77 35.03
C VAL A 388 -2.47 -10.12 34.22
N ARG A 389 -1.81 -11.24 34.52
CA ARG A 389 -0.64 -11.71 33.77
C ARG A 389 -1.01 -12.16 32.36
N GLU A 390 -2.09 -12.91 32.21
CA GLU A 390 -2.53 -13.41 30.91
C GLU A 390 -3.06 -12.28 30.01
N GLU A 391 -3.87 -11.38 30.55
CA GLU A 391 -4.33 -10.20 29.81
C GLU A 391 -3.16 -9.27 29.44
N GLY A 392 -2.16 -9.12 30.31
CA GLY A 392 -0.92 -8.42 29.98
C GLY A 392 -0.16 -9.07 28.81
N ARG A 393 -0.02 -10.40 28.81
CA ARG A 393 0.63 -11.14 27.71
C ARG A 393 -0.11 -10.99 26.39
N LYS A 394 -1.44 -11.07 26.41
CA LYS A 394 -2.29 -10.85 25.23
C LYS A 394 -2.13 -9.43 24.68
N ALA A 395 -2.10 -8.43 25.56
CA ALA A 395 -1.93 -7.04 25.17
C ALA A 395 -0.59 -6.78 24.47
N ILE A 396 0.51 -7.37 24.96
CA ILE A 396 1.83 -7.26 24.33
C ILE A 396 1.82 -7.90 22.94
N ARG A 397 1.32 -9.14 22.82
CA ARG A 397 1.24 -9.83 21.52
C ARG A 397 0.40 -9.07 20.51
N ALA A 398 -0.76 -8.56 20.93
CA ALA A 398 -1.63 -7.77 20.05
C ALA A 398 -0.94 -6.46 19.61
N ALA A 399 -0.19 -5.80 20.50
CA ALA A 399 0.60 -4.62 20.15
C ALA A 399 1.77 -4.93 19.21
N GLU A 400 2.46 -6.06 19.40
CA GLU A 400 3.50 -6.55 18.50
C GLU A 400 2.95 -6.85 17.12
N GLU A 401 1.83 -7.58 17.03
CA GLU A 401 1.15 -7.92 15.78
C GLU A 401 0.71 -6.65 15.04
N SER A 402 0.06 -5.71 15.75
CA SER A 402 -0.36 -4.42 15.19
C SER A 402 0.82 -3.60 14.63
N ALA A 403 1.95 -3.56 15.34
CA ALA A 403 3.15 -2.87 14.88
C ALA A 403 3.84 -3.60 13.72
N GLY A 404 3.85 -4.93 13.75
CA GLY A 404 4.39 -5.80 12.71
C GLY A 404 3.61 -5.68 11.41
N GLU A 405 2.27 -5.69 11.46
CA GLU A 405 1.40 -5.49 10.30
C GLU A 405 1.68 -4.16 9.58
N VAL A 406 1.87 -3.08 10.35
CA VAL A 406 2.19 -1.76 9.82
C VAL A 406 3.59 -1.74 9.22
N LEU A 407 4.56 -2.42 9.83
CA LEU A 407 5.93 -2.55 9.32
C LEU A 407 5.98 -3.38 8.02
N ASP A 408 5.28 -4.50 7.96
CA ASP A 408 5.15 -5.34 6.76
C ASP A 408 4.33 -4.65 5.66
N GLY A 409 3.36 -3.82 6.05
CA GLY A 409 2.63 -2.93 5.16
C GLY A 409 3.55 -1.95 4.42
N VAL A 410 4.64 -1.48 5.05
CA VAL A 410 5.68 -0.69 4.37
C VAL A 410 6.33 -1.49 3.24
N GLN A 411 6.61 -2.77 3.46
CA GLN A 411 7.23 -3.64 2.47
C GLN A 411 6.30 -3.88 1.27
N LYS A 412 5.00 -4.07 1.51
CA LYS A 412 4.01 -4.26 0.43
C LYS A 412 3.67 -2.97 -0.31
N ASN A 413 3.55 -1.83 0.37
CA ASN A 413 3.26 -0.55 -0.27
C ASN A 413 4.43 -0.04 -1.13
N LYS A 414 5.68 -0.35 -0.77
CA LYS A 414 6.84 -0.09 -1.66
C LYS A 414 6.86 -0.98 -2.90
N LEU A 415 6.17 -2.13 -2.90
CA LEU A 415 6.13 -3.08 -4.03
C LEU A 415 4.85 -3.00 -4.88
N SER A 416 3.88 -2.16 -4.51
CA SER A 416 2.62 -1.85 -5.19
C SER A 416 2.01 -2.99 -6.01
N THR A 417 1.25 -3.86 -5.34
CA THR A 417 0.30 -4.81 -5.96
C THR A 417 -0.66 -4.14 -6.94
N GLN A 418 -0.91 -2.84 -6.77
CA GLN A 418 -1.74 -2.04 -7.68
C GLN A 418 -1.10 -1.87 -9.06
N ARG A 419 0.20 -1.53 -9.12
CA ARG A 419 0.91 -1.47 -10.41
C ARG A 419 1.14 -2.83 -11.06
N ILE A 420 1.11 -3.92 -10.29
CA ILE A 420 1.17 -5.29 -10.85
C ILE A 420 -0.13 -5.58 -11.59
N LYS A 421 -1.27 -5.25 -10.98
CA LYS A 421 -2.57 -5.37 -11.61
C LYS A 421 -2.70 -4.49 -12.85
N GLU A 422 -2.16 -3.27 -12.81
CA GLU A 422 -2.14 -2.37 -13.97
C GLU A 422 -1.32 -2.96 -15.13
N LEU A 423 -0.17 -3.56 -14.86
CA LEU A 423 0.64 -4.23 -15.89
C LEU A 423 -0.05 -5.48 -16.46
N GLU A 424 -0.67 -6.30 -15.61
CA GLU A 424 -1.44 -7.46 -16.06
C GLU A 424 -2.62 -7.03 -16.95
N GLN A 425 -3.36 -5.99 -16.54
CA GLN A 425 -4.44 -5.41 -17.34
C GLN A 425 -3.94 -4.85 -18.67
N ALA A 426 -2.81 -4.13 -18.66
CA ALA A 426 -2.19 -3.62 -19.89
C ALA A 426 -1.84 -4.76 -20.85
N SER A 427 -1.24 -5.85 -20.35
CA SER A 427 -0.91 -7.01 -21.18
C SER A 427 -2.14 -7.71 -21.77
N GLU A 428 -3.23 -7.80 -21.02
CA GLU A 428 -4.49 -8.40 -21.50
C GLU A 428 -5.15 -7.53 -22.58
N LEU A 429 -5.09 -6.20 -22.43
CA LEU A 429 -5.62 -5.26 -23.42
C LEU A 429 -4.84 -5.32 -24.73
N VAL A 430 -3.50 -5.43 -24.66
CA VAL A 430 -2.66 -5.56 -25.85
C VAL A 430 -2.95 -6.87 -26.58
N ALA A 431 -3.06 -8.00 -25.86
CA ALA A 431 -3.43 -9.29 -26.47
C ALA A 431 -4.80 -9.25 -27.17
N LYS A 432 -5.80 -8.58 -26.57
CA LYS A 432 -7.11 -8.39 -27.21
C LYS A 432 -7.03 -7.54 -28.47
N ALA A 433 -6.16 -6.53 -28.48
CA ALA A 433 -5.96 -5.66 -29.63
C ALA A 433 -5.22 -6.39 -30.77
N GLU A 434 -4.28 -7.28 -30.47
CA GLU A 434 -3.63 -8.14 -31.46
C GLU A 434 -4.61 -9.14 -32.10
N ASP A 435 -5.45 -9.78 -31.29
CA ASP A 435 -6.53 -10.65 -31.78
C ASP A 435 -7.51 -9.89 -32.68
N ALA A 436 -7.81 -8.63 -32.34
CA ALA A 436 -8.65 -7.78 -33.17
C ALA A 436 -7.95 -7.41 -34.49
N LEU A 437 -6.64 -7.11 -34.47
CA LEU A 437 -5.84 -6.82 -35.65
C LEU A 437 -5.79 -8.02 -36.61
N ALA A 438 -5.66 -9.25 -36.08
CA ALA A 438 -5.67 -10.47 -36.88
C ALA A 438 -7.02 -10.72 -37.60
N ARG A 439 -8.11 -10.16 -37.09
CA ARG A 439 -9.47 -10.29 -37.66
C ARG A 439 -9.81 -9.17 -38.65
N LEU A 440 -9.02 -8.10 -38.71
CA LEU A 440 -9.20 -7.04 -39.68
C LEU A 440 -8.76 -7.53 -41.08
N LYS A 441 -9.66 -7.38 -42.06
CA LYS A 441 -9.38 -7.69 -43.47
C LYS A 441 -8.61 -6.55 -44.15
#